data_AF-A0A7J8J457-F1
#
_entry.id   AF-A0A7J8J457-F1
#
_cell.length_a   1.000
_cell.length_b   1.000
_cell.length_c   1.000
_cell.angle_alpha   90.00
_cell.angle_beta   90.00
_cell.angle_gamma   90.00
#
_symmetry.space_group_name_H-M   'P 1'
#
loop_
_entity.id
_entity.type
_entity.pdbx_description
1 polymer ?
#
loop_
_entity_poly.entity_id
_entity_poly.type
_entity_poly.pdbx_seq_one_letter_code
_entity_poly.pdbx_strand_id
1 'polypeptide(L)'
;MKGKEEKEGGARLGAAGGSPEKSPSAQELKEQGNRLFVGRKYSEAAACYGRAITRNPLVAVYYTNRALCYLKMQQHEQALADCRRALELDGQSVKAHFFLGQCQLEMESYDEAIANLQRAYNLAKEQRLNFGDDIPSALRIAKKKRWNSIEERRIHQENELHSYLTRLIVAERERELEECQQNHEGDEDDGHIRAQQACIEAKHVRVPRPTCGSCVCVHVM
;
A
#
# COMPACT_ATOMS: atom_id res chain seq x y z
N MET A 1 -30.84 90.53 -29.33
CA MET A 1 -30.06 90.45 -28.08
C MET A 1 -29.46 89.05 -28.02
N LYS A 2 -28.13 88.95 -28.22
CA LYS A 2 -27.16 88.42 -27.23
C LYS A 2 -27.64 87.09 -26.62
N GLY A 3 -27.06 85.92 -26.86
CA GLY A 3 -25.68 85.57 -27.21
C GLY A 3 -25.15 84.61 -26.15
N LYS A 4 -24.57 83.48 -26.59
CA LYS A 4 -23.36 82.79 -26.09
C LYS A 4 -23.47 81.27 -26.11
N GLU A 5 -22.50 80.71 -26.83
CA GLU A 5 -21.99 79.35 -26.79
C GLU A 5 -21.30 79.02 -25.45
N GLU A 6 -21.23 77.73 -25.11
CA GLU A 6 -20.13 76.99 -24.44
C GLU A 6 -20.61 75.51 -24.35
N LYS A 7 -20.21 74.57 -25.21
CA LYS A 7 -18.96 73.78 -25.33
C LYS A 7 -18.64 72.81 -24.17
N GLU A 8 -18.53 71.54 -24.60
CA GLU A 8 -17.63 70.47 -24.17
C GLU A 8 -17.92 69.68 -22.88
N GLY A 9 -17.82 68.35 -23.01
CA GLY A 9 -17.89 67.41 -21.90
C GLY A 9 -18.25 65.99 -22.31
N GLY A 10 -17.49 65.40 -23.23
CA GLY A 10 -17.62 64.00 -23.58
C GLY A 10 -17.31 63.10 -22.38
N ALA A 11 -18.24 62.21 -22.04
CA ALA A 11 -17.97 61.04 -21.22
C ALA A 11 -18.45 59.80 -22.00
N ARG A 12 -17.51 59.17 -22.70
CA ARG A 12 -17.65 57.80 -23.19
C ARG A 12 -17.85 56.90 -21.96
N LEU A 13 -19.08 56.48 -21.69
CA LEU A 13 -19.33 55.34 -20.83
C LEU A 13 -18.86 54.11 -21.60
N GLY A 14 -17.67 53.64 -21.21
CA GLY A 14 -17.05 52.46 -21.76
C GLY A 14 -18.00 51.27 -21.64
N ALA A 15 -18.33 50.69 -22.78
CA ALA A 15 -18.79 49.32 -22.85
C ALA A 15 -17.67 48.45 -22.27
N ALA A 16 -17.81 48.07 -21.00
CA ALA A 16 -17.08 46.96 -20.43
C ALA A 16 -17.59 45.69 -21.14
N GLY A 17 -17.01 45.42 -22.31
CA GLY A 17 -17.02 44.10 -22.90
C GLY A 17 -16.26 43.18 -21.96
N GLY A 18 -16.97 42.67 -20.95
CA GLY A 18 -16.56 41.48 -20.23
C GLY A 18 -16.50 40.37 -21.25
N SER A 19 -15.29 40.12 -21.77
CA SER A 19 -14.97 38.91 -22.50
C SER A 19 -15.57 37.74 -21.72
N PRO A 20 -16.31 36.81 -22.35
CA PRO A 20 -16.74 35.62 -21.65
C PRO A 20 -15.45 34.90 -21.25
N GLU A 21 -15.12 34.87 -19.96
CA GLU A 21 -14.05 34.02 -19.44
C GLU A 21 -14.45 32.59 -19.81
N LYS A 22 -13.87 32.08 -20.90
CA LYS A 22 -14.06 30.70 -21.32
C LYS A 22 -13.55 29.86 -20.17
N SER A 23 -14.48 29.30 -19.40
CA SER A 23 -14.17 28.30 -18.40
C SER A 23 -13.26 27.26 -19.05
N PRO A 24 -12.11 26.91 -18.44
CA PRO A 24 -11.15 26.02 -19.07
C PRO A 24 -11.82 24.69 -19.41
N SER A 25 -11.54 24.19 -20.60
CA SER A 25 -12.14 22.95 -21.09
C SER A 25 -11.68 21.75 -20.24
N ALA A 26 -12.44 20.65 -20.24
CA ALA A 26 -12.05 19.43 -19.50
C ALA A 26 -10.66 18.91 -19.94
N GLN A 27 -10.32 19.10 -21.21
CA GLN A 27 -9.02 18.75 -21.77
C GLN A 27 -7.90 19.66 -21.25
N GLU A 28 -8.11 20.97 -21.23
CA GLU A 28 -7.14 21.94 -20.67
C GLU A 28 -6.89 21.68 -19.18
N LEU A 29 -7.94 21.34 -18.43
CA LEU A 29 -7.83 20.97 -17.01
C LEU A 29 -7.01 19.69 -16.82
N LYS A 30 -7.18 18.68 -17.69
CA LYS A 30 -6.32 17.49 -17.70
C LYS A 30 -4.87 17.85 -17.99
N GLU A 31 -4.61 18.68 -18.99
CA GLU A 31 -3.25 19.09 -19.35
C GLU A 31 -2.59 19.94 -18.26
N GLN A 32 -3.36 20.78 -17.57
CA GLN A 32 -2.92 21.47 -16.35
C GLN A 32 -2.56 20.47 -15.24
N GLY A 33 -3.42 19.48 -15.00
CA GLY A 33 -3.15 18.39 -14.05
C GLY A 33 -1.88 17.61 -14.40
N ASN A 34 -1.65 17.31 -15.67
CA ASN A 34 -0.43 16.63 -16.13
C ASN A 34 0.82 17.48 -15.83
N ARG A 35 0.77 18.80 -16.07
CA ARG A 35 1.88 19.71 -15.76
C ARG A 35 2.19 19.75 -14.26
N LEU A 36 1.15 19.82 -13.43
CA LEU A 36 1.29 19.78 -11.96
C LEU A 36 1.83 18.43 -11.47
N PHE A 37 1.42 17.34 -12.10
CA PHE A 37 1.92 15.99 -11.80
C PHE A 37 3.41 15.87 -12.07
N VAL A 38 3.89 16.37 -13.22
CA VAL A 38 5.33 16.44 -13.54
C VAL A 38 6.07 17.31 -12.52
N GLY A 39 5.45 18.40 -12.07
CA GLY A 39 5.94 19.25 -10.98
C GLY A 39 5.87 18.63 -9.58
N ARG A 40 5.49 17.35 -9.44
CA ARG A 40 5.30 16.62 -8.17
C ARG A 40 4.26 17.24 -7.22
N LYS A 41 3.40 18.13 -7.72
CA LYS A 41 2.30 18.75 -6.98
C LYS A 41 1.04 17.89 -7.08
N TYR A 42 1.06 16.73 -6.41
CA TYR A 42 0.03 15.70 -6.59
C TYR A 42 -1.36 16.12 -6.10
N SER A 43 -1.45 16.88 -5.00
CA SER A 43 -2.71 17.38 -4.46
C SER A 43 -3.40 18.36 -5.41
N GLU A 44 -2.65 19.35 -5.92
CA GLU A 44 -3.14 20.31 -6.90
C GLU A 44 -3.52 19.61 -8.22
N ALA A 45 -2.72 18.62 -8.66
CA ALA A 45 -3.03 17.82 -9.85
C ALA A 45 -4.34 17.04 -9.70
N ALA A 46 -4.57 16.40 -8.54
CA ALA A 46 -5.80 15.68 -8.24
C ALA A 46 -7.02 16.62 -8.26
N ALA A 47 -6.88 17.84 -7.74
CA ALA A 47 -7.93 18.86 -7.81
C ALA A 47 -8.24 19.30 -9.26
N CYS A 48 -7.22 19.47 -10.09
CA CYS A 48 -7.38 19.76 -11.52
C CYS A 48 -8.12 18.62 -12.26
N TYR A 49 -7.76 17.36 -12.01
CA TYR A 49 -8.50 16.23 -12.58
C TYR A 49 -9.93 16.15 -12.03
N GLY A 50 -10.15 16.47 -10.76
CA GLY A 50 -11.49 16.58 -10.17
C GLY A 50 -12.36 17.61 -10.91
N ARG A 51 -11.80 18.79 -11.20
CA ARG A 51 -12.48 19.82 -12.02
C ARG A 51 -12.76 19.32 -13.44
N ALA A 52 -11.84 18.55 -14.04
CA ALA A 52 -12.05 17.94 -15.36
C ALA A 52 -13.21 16.93 -15.33
N ILE A 53 -13.31 16.12 -14.27
CA ILE A 53 -14.40 15.15 -14.05
C ILE A 53 -15.75 15.87 -13.89
N THR A 54 -15.81 16.98 -13.14
CA THR A 54 -17.04 17.79 -13.01
C THR A 54 -17.52 18.32 -14.37
N ARG A 55 -16.60 18.62 -15.29
CA ARG A 55 -16.94 19.09 -16.64
C ARG A 55 -17.35 17.96 -17.57
N ASN A 56 -16.65 16.83 -17.53
CA ASN A 56 -16.99 15.65 -18.29
C ASN A 56 -16.70 14.37 -17.48
N PRO A 57 -17.73 13.76 -16.86
CA PRO A 57 -17.55 12.61 -15.97
C PRO A 57 -17.43 11.27 -16.71
N LEU A 58 -17.55 11.24 -18.05
CA LEU A 58 -17.60 10.01 -18.84
C LEU A 58 -16.22 9.55 -19.34
N VAL A 59 -15.15 10.28 -19.01
CA VAL A 59 -13.79 10.00 -19.50
C VAL A 59 -13.00 9.23 -18.44
N ALA A 60 -12.78 7.93 -18.67
CA ALA A 60 -12.03 7.04 -17.77
C ALA A 60 -10.62 7.55 -17.42
N VAL A 61 -9.95 8.21 -18.38
CA VAL A 61 -8.57 8.71 -18.23
C VAL A 61 -8.43 9.70 -17.08
N TYR A 62 -9.44 10.54 -16.83
CA TYR A 62 -9.38 11.52 -15.74
C TYR A 62 -9.33 10.83 -14.37
N TYR A 63 -10.11 9.76 -14.20
CA TYR A 63 -10.09 8.95 -12.99
C TYR A 63 -8.77 8.21 -12.82
N THR A 64 -8.22 7.59 -13.89
CA THR A 64 -6.91 6.91 -13.78
C THR A 64 -5.77 7.87 -13.43
N ASN A 65 -5.80 9.10 -13.95
CA ASN A 65 -4.79 10.10 -13.64
C ASN A 65 -4.93 10.62 -12.20
N ARG A 66 -6.16 10.78 -11.72
CA ARG A 66 -6.43 11.15 -10.32
C ARG A 66 -6.04 10.03 -9.35
N ALA A 67 -6.35 8.77 -9.68
CA ALA A 67 -5.91 7.60 -8.93
C ALA A 67 -4.39 7.52 -8.79
N LEU A 68 -3.65 7.81 -9.86
CA LEU A 68 -2.19 7.86 -9.80
C LEU A 68 -1.69 8.97 -8.85
N CYS A 69 -2.35 10.13 -8.79
CA CYS A 69 -2.02 11.17 -7.82
C CYS A 69 -2.25 10.68 -6.38
N TYR A 70 -3.39 10.02 -6.14
CA TYR A 70 -3.71 9.45 -4.83
C TYR A 70 -2.73 8.35 -4.40
N LEU A 71 -2.28 7.51 -5.32
CA LEU A 71 -1.19 6.54 -5.06
C LEU A 71 0.09 7.23 -4.60
N LYS A 72 0.48 8.35 -5.23
CA LYS A 72 1.65 9.14 -4.80
C LYS A 72 1.45 9.83 -3.45
N MET A 73 0.21 10.06 -3.05
CA MET A 73 -0.17 10.64 -1.76
C MET A 73 -0.47 9.59 -0.68
N GLN A 74 -0.30 8.29 -0.96
CA GLN A 74 -0.65 7.18 -0.06
C GLN A 74 -2.15 7.11 0.31
N GLN A 75 -3.02 7.70 -0.51
CA GLN A 75 -4.47 7.67 -0.33
C GLN A 75 -5.07 6.49 -1.10
N HIS A 76 -4.78 5.27 -0.63
CA HIS A 76 -5.07 4.03 -1.36
C HIS A 76 -6.57 3.77 -1.56
N GLU A 77 -7.41 4.09 -0.56
CA GLU A 77 -8.86 3.90 -0.66
C GLU A 77 -9.50 4.79 -1.74
N GLN A 78 -9.08 6.05 -1.81
CA GLN A 78 -9.56 7.01 -2.82
C GLN A 78 -9.08 6.62 -4.22
N ALA A 79 -7.81 6.19 -4.33
CA ALA A 79 -7.27 5.68 -5.58
C ALA A 79 -8.03 4.47 -6.10
N LEU A 80 -8.43 3.57 -5.20
CA LEU A 80 -9.20 2.38 -5.54
C LEU A 80 -10.62 2.73 -6.02
N ALA A 81 -11.30 3.65 -5.34
CA ALA A 81 -12.61 4.15 -5.78
C ALA A 81 -12.54 4.75 -7.20
N ASP A 82 -11.50 5.53 -7.49
CA ASP A 82 -11.27 6.08 -8.82
C ASP A 82 -10.96 5.02 -9.87
N CYS A 83 -10.16 4.00 -9.52
CA CYS A 83 -9.88 2.89 -10.44
C CYS A 83 -11.15 2.10 -10.76
N ARG A 84 -12.02 1.83 -9.78
CA ARG A 84 -13.33 1.19 -10.00
C ARG A 84 -14.19 2.03 -10.93
N ARG A 85 -14.27 3.33 -10.70
CA ARG A 85 -15.03 4.24 -11.58
C ARG A 85 -14.45 4.29 -13.00
N ALA A 86 -13.13 4.24 -13.15
CA ALA A 86 -12.48 4.15 -14.44
C ALA A 86 -12.86 2.84 -15.17
N LEU A 87 -12.92 1.71 -14.45
CA LEU A 87 -13.30 0.41 -15.01
C LEU A 87 -14.78 0.29 -15.37
N GLU A 88 -15.66 1.00 -14.65
CA GLU A 88 -17.08 1.12 -15.03
C GLU A 88 -17.26 1.83 -16.38
N LEU A 89 -16.38 2.80 -16.68
CA LEU A 89 -16.40 3.55 -17.94
C LEU A 89 -15.63 2.84 -19.05
N ASP A 90 -14.48 2.27 -18.72
CA ASP A 90 -13.60 1.53 -19.63
C ASP A 90 -13.04 0.28 -18.95
N GLY A 91 -13.78 -0.83 -19.08
CA GLY A 91 -13.39 -2.13 -18.51
C GLY A 91 -12.13 -2.74 -19.16
N GLN A 92 -11.69 -2.21 -20.31
CA GLN A 92 -10.49 -2.65 -21.02
C GLN A 92 -9.27 -1.77 -20.70
N SER A 93 -9.39 -0.82 -19.78
CA SER A 93 -8.29 0.08 -19.44
C SER A 93 -7.16 -0.67 -18.73
N VAL A 94 -6.02 -0.86 -19.43
CA VAL A 94 -4.82 -1.48 -18.87
C VAL A 94 -4.33 -0.71 -17.64
N LYS A 95 -4.31 0.63 -17.72
CA LYS A 95 -3.84 1.49 -16.63
C LYS A 95 -4.75 1.40 -15.41
N ALA A 96 -6.07 1.31 -15.59
CA ALA A 96 -6.99 1.18 -14.48
C ALA A 96 -6.77 -0.14 -13.71
N HIS A 97 -6.64 -1.27 -14.42
CA HIS A 97 -6.31 -2.57 -13.79
C HIS A 97 -4.94 -2.55 -13.12
N PHE A 98 -3.94 -1.92 -13.74
CA PHE A 98 -2.60 -1.80 -13.17
C PHE A 98 -2.59 -0.97 -11.88
N PHE A 99 -3.21 0.21 -11.88
CA PHE A 99 -3.28 1.05 -10.68
C PHE A 99 -4.16 0.44 -9.60
N LEU A 100 -5.25 -0.26 -9.96
CA LEU A 100 -6.06 -1.02 -9.01
C LEU A 100 -5.22 -2.09 -8.29
N GLY A 101 -4.43 -2.86 -9.06
CA GLY A 101 -3.52 -3.86 -8.52
C GLY A 101 -2.44 -3.24 -7.62
N GLN A 102 -1.91 -2.07 -7.96
CA GLN A 102 -0.99 -1.34 -7.09
C GLN A 102 -1.67 -0.85 -5.79
N CYS A 103 -2.92 -0.36 -5.86
CA CYS A 103 -3.65 0.06 -4.66
C CYS A 103 -3.87 -1.14 -3.72
N GLN A 104 -4.35 -2.27 -4.26
CA GLN A 104 -4.57 -3.49 -3.49
C GLN A 104 -3.29 -4.06 -2.89
N LEU A 105 -2.16 -3.89 -3.59
CA LEU A 105 -0.85 -4.30 -3.10
C LEU A 105 -0.42 -3.53 -1.84
N GLU A 106 -0.72 -2.24 -1.78
CA GLU A 106 -0.43 -1.40 -0.61
C GLU A 106 -1.45 -1.60 0.52
N MET A 107 -2.67 -2.05 0.21
CA MET A 107 -3.68 -2.46 1.20
C MET A 107 -3.55 -3.94 1.62
N GLU A 108 -2.42 -4.59 1.32
CA GLU A 108 -2.12 -5.99 1.68
C GLU A 108 -3.10 -7.04 1.12
N SER A 109 -3.94 -6.67 0.16
CA SER A 109 -4.88 -7.55 -0.54
C SER A 109 -4.18 -8.23 -1.72
N TYR A 110 -3.20 -9.09 -1.41
CA TYR A 110 -2.25 -9.60 -2.40
C TYR A 110 -2.85 -10.48 -3.50
N ASP A 111 -3.84 -11.31 -3.18
CA ASP A 111 -4.47 -12.21 -4.17
C ASP A 111 -5.23 -11.41 -5.23
N GLU A 112 -6.00 -10.40 -4.82
CA GLU A 112 -6.70 -9.50 -5.73
C GLU A 112 -5.72 -8.64 -6.54
N ALA A 113 -4.64 -8.15 -5.90
CA ALA A 113 -3.61 -7.38 -6.58
C ALA A 113 -2.97 -8.17 -7.72
N ILE A 114 -2.62 -9.45 -7.48
CA ILE A 114 -2.05 -10.32 -8.51
C ILE A 114 -3.04 -10.56 -9.65
N ALA A 115 -4.31 -10.82 -9.33
CA ALA A 115 -5.34 -11.04 -10.35
C ALA A 115 -5.53 -9.81 -11.26
N ASN A 116 -5.59 -8.61 -10.69
CA ASN A 116 -5.72 -7.37 -11.45
C ASN A 116 -4.47 -7.03 -12.27
N LEU A 117 -3.28 -7.24 -11.73
CA LEU A 117 -2.02 -7.07 -12.48
C LEU A 117 -1.89 -8.08 -13.63
N GLN A 118 -2.34 -9.33 -13.43
CA GLN A 118 -2.42 -10.32 -14.51
C GLN A 118 -3.43 -9.92 -15.58
N ARG A 119 -4.58 -9.37 -15.18
CA ARG A 119 -5.57 -8.83 -16.12
C ARG A 119 -4.98 -7.68 -16.93
N ALA A 120 -4.28 -6.75 -16.30
CA ALA A 120 -3.57 -5.66 -16.97
C ALA A 120 -2.53 -6.18 -17.97
N TYR A 121 -1.76 -7.21 -17.61
CA TYR A 121 -0.78 -7.84 -18.51
C TYR A 121 -1.43 -8.45 -19.77
N ASN A 122 -2.53 -9.18 -19.58
CA ASN A 122 -3.26 -9.80 -20.69
C ASN A 122 -3.87 -8.74 -21.62
N LEU A 123 -4.50 -7.71 -21.05
CA LEU A 123 -5.07 -6.58 -21.80
C LEU A 123 -3.99 -5.80 -22.57
N ALA A 124 -2.82 -5.58 -21.97
CA ALA A 124 -1.69 -4.94 -22.65
C ALA A 124 -1.25 -5.73 -23.89
N LYS A 125 -1.20 -7.07 -23.76
CA LYS A 125 -0.87 -7.97 -24.87
C LYS A 125 -1.94 -7.94 -25.96
N GLU A 126 -3.22 -7.98 -25.60
CA GLU A 126 -4.35 -7.91 -26.52
C GLU A 126 -4.36 -6.59 -27.30
N GLN A 127 -4.12 -5.47 -26.62
CA GLN A 127 -4.07 -4.13 -27.21
C GLN A 127 -2.74 -3.81 -27.89
N ARG A 128 -1.78 -4.74 -27.88
CA ARG A 128 -0.41 -4.57 -28.41
C ARG A 128 0.32 -3.36 -27.83
N LEU A 129 0.06 -3.04 -26.56
CA LEU A 129 0.75 -1.99 -25.82
C LEU A 129 2.04 -2.55 -25.21
N ASN A 130 3.14 -1.83 -25.36
CA ASN A 130 4.43 -2.21 -24.80
C ASN A 130 4.75 -1.36 -23.55
N PHE A 131 4.70 -2.00 -22.38
CA PHE A 131 5.09 -1.41 -21.09
C PHE A 131 6.46 -1.90 -20.59
N GLY A 132 7.23 -2.59 -21.44
CA GLY A 132 8.51 -3.19 -21.04
C GLY A 132 8.34 -4.15 -19.85
N ASP A 133 9.12 -3.91 -18.79
CA ASP A 133 9.11 -4.71 -17.56
C ASP A 133 8.24 -4.11 -16.44
N ASP A 134 7.46 -3.05 -16.68
CA ASP A 134 6.66 -2.40 -15.63
C ASP A 134 5.59 -3.33 -15.03
N ILE A 135 4.81 -4.01 -15.88
CA ILE A 135 3.75 -4.94 -15.43
C ILE A 135 4.35 -6.24 -14.85
N PRO A 136 5.32 -6.90 -15.53
CA PRO A 136 5.93 -8.11 -14.96
C PRO A 136 6.71 -7.85 -13.67
N SER A 137 7.41 -6.71 -13.52
CA SER A 137 8.09 -6.35 -12.28
C SER A 137 7.10 -6.16 -11.13
N ALA A 138 5.98 -5.46 -11.36
CA ALA A 138 4.90 -5.32 -10.38
C ALA A 138 4.33 -6.67 -9.96
N LEU A 139 4.15 -7.61 -10.90
CA LEU A 139 3.71 -8.98 -10.59
C LEU A 139 4.71 -9.76 -9.72
N ARG A 140 6.01 -9.64 -9.99
CA ARG A 140 7.06 -10.28 -9.17
C ARG A 140 7.05 -9.71 -7.75
N ILE A 141 6.95 -8.39 -7.60
CA ILE A 141 6.85 -7.73 -6.29
C ILE A 141 5.58 -8.19 -5.56
N ALA A 142 4.44 -8.26 -6.25
CA ALA A 142 3.17 -8.69 -5.66
C ALA A 142 3.23 -10.13 -5.14
N LYS A 143 3.76 -11.06 -5.95
CA LYS A 143 3.96 -12.45 -5.54
C LYS A 143 4.94 -12.57 -4.36
N LYS A 144 6.00 -11.76 -4.34
CA LYS A 144 6.97 -11.74 -3.23
C LYS A 144 6.32 -11.23 -1.94
N LYS A 145 5.57 -10.11 -1.98
CA LYS A 145 4.83 -9.59 -0.81
C LYS A 145 3.82 -10.62 -0.28
N ARG A 146 3.08 -11.30 -1.17
CA ARG A 146 2.17 -12.40 -0.81
C ARG A 146 2.89 -13.51 -0.06
N TRP A 147 4.00 -14.00 -0.60
CA TRP A 147 4.81 -15.05 0.02
C TRP A 147 5.31 -14.61 1.40
N ASN A 148 5.89 -13.41 1.49
CA ASN A 148 6.37 -12.86 2.75
C ASN A 148 5.28 -12.78 3.81
N SER A 149 4.07 -12.31 3.47
CA SER A 149 2.96 -12.24 4.42
C SER A 149 2.51 -13.63 4.92
N ILE A 150 2.48 -14.64 4.04
CA ILE A 150 2.17 -16.02 4.43
C ILE A 150 3.27 -16.58 5.33
N GLU A 151 4.53 -16.36 4.96
CA GLU A 151 5.68 -16.86 5.69
C GLU A 151 5.82 -16.19 7.06
N GLU A 152 5.59 -14.89 7.17
CA GLU A 152 5.53 -14.16 8.43
C GLU A 152 4.45 -14.72 9.35
N ARG A 153 3.26 -15.03 8.82
CA ARG A 153 2.19 -15.68 9.60
C ARG A 153 2.59 -17.07 10.08
N ARG A 154 3.25 -17.86 9.24
CA ARG A 154 3.75 -19.19 9.59
C ARG A 154 4.81 -19.12 10.70
N ILE A 155 5.80 -18.24 10.54
CA ILE A 155 6.86 -18.00 11.53
C ILE A 155 6.26 -17.50 12.84
N HIS A 156 5.27 -16.59 12.79
CA HIS A 156 4.62 -16.09 13.98
C HIS A 156 3.91 -17.21 14.76
N GLN A 157 3.16 -18.08 14.08
CA GLN A 157 2.54 -19.25 14.72
C GLN A 157 3.55 -20.21 15.34
N GLU A 158 4.66 -20.48 14.64
CA GLU A 158 5.75 -21.30 15.14
C GLU A 158 6.39 -20.69 16.39
N ASN A 159 6.63 -19.38 16.39
CA ASN A 159 7.19 -18.64 17.53
C ASN A 159 6.24 -18.65 18.73
N GLU A 160 4.94 -18.45 18.51
CA GLU A 160 3.93 -18.51 19.59
C GLU A 160 3.89 -19.90 20.23
N LEU A 161 3.88 -20.96 19.42
CA LEU A 161 3.91 -22.35 19.91
C LEU A 161 5.21 -22.66 20.66
N HIS A 162 6.35 -22.23 20.12
CA HIS A 162 7.65 -22.40 20.76
C HIS A 162 7.75 -21.66 22.09
N SER A 163 7.25 -20.42 22.16
CA SER A 163 7.17 -19.62 23.38
C SER A 163 6.27 -20.27 24.43
N TYR A 164 5.13 -20.83 24.02
CA TYR A 164 4.23 -21.56 24.90
C TYR A 164 4.89 -22.82 25.47
N LEU A 165 5.49 -23.65 24.61
CA LEU A 165 6.19 -24.86 25.05
C LEU A 165 7.37 -24.54 25.98
N THR A 166 8.16 -23.52 25.65
CA THR A 166 9.28 -23.08 26.48
C THR A 166 8.81 -22.66 27.87
N ARG A 167 7.68 -21.94 27.97
CA ARG A 167 7.07 -21.58 29.26
C ARG A 167 6.65 -22.81 30.07
N LEU A 168 6.08 -23.83 29.44
CA LEU A 168 5.72 -25.08 30.13
C LEU A 168 6.94 -25.84 30.63
N ILE A 169 7.99 -25.95 29.81
CA ILE A 169 9.25 -26.63 30.18
C ILE A 169 9.93 -25.90 31.34
N VAL A 170 9.99 -24.57 31.29
CA VAL A 170 10.58 -23.76 32.37
C VAL A 170 9.75 -23.91 33.65
N ALA A 171 8.43 -23.84 33.56
CA ALA A 171 7.57 -24.00 34.73
C ALA A 171 7.64 -25.41 35.34
N GLU A 172 7.78 -26.46 34.51
CA GLU A 172 8.02 -27.83 35.00
C GLU A 172 9.37 -27.93 35.69
N ARG A 173 10.43 -27.38 35.10
CA ARG A 173 11.76 -27.33 35.72
C ARG A 173 11.74 -26.59 37.05
N GLU A 174 11.04 -25.45 37.13
CA GLU A 174 10.90 -24.68 38.37
C GLU A 174 10.19 -25.49 39.47
N ARG A 175 9.09 -26.18 39.14
CA ARG A 175 8.40 -27.08 40.07
C ARG A 175 9.32 -28.21 40.57
N GLU A 176 10.04 -28.89 39.68
CA GLU A 176 10.97 -29.97 40.06
C GLU A 176 12.10 -29.45 40.99
N LEU A 177 12.61 -28.25 40.74
CA LEU A 177 13.62 -27.62 41.58
C LEU A 177 13.07 -27.23 42.95
N GLU A 178 11.85 -26.69 43.01
CA GLU A 178 11.15 -26.37 44.26
C GLU A 178 10.87 -27.63 45.10
N GLU A 179 10.41 -28.72 44.48
CA GLU A 179 10.22 -30.01 45.16
C GLU A 179 11.54 -30.58 45.69
N CYS A 180 12.62 -30.49 44.91
CA CYS A 180 13.96 -30.91 45.35
C CYS A 180 14.45 -30.07 46.54
N GLN A 181 14.14 -28.77 46.57
CA GLN A 181 14.48 -27.90 47.70
C GLN A 181 13.67 -28.24 48.95
N GLN A 182 12.34 -28.39 48.82
CA GLN A 182 11.45 -28.72 49.93
C GLN A 182 11.76 -30.07 50.57
N ASN A 183 12.07 -31.10 49.76
CA ASN A 183 12.43 -32.43 50.26
C ASN A 183 13.73 -32.47 51.07
N HIS A 184 14.59 -31.47 50.90
CA HIS A 184 15.89 -31.34 51.57
C HIS A 184 15.96 -30.14 52.54
N GLU A 185 14.83 -29.52 52.90
CA GLU A 185 14.77 -28.50 53.96
C GLU A 185 15.12 -29.12 55.33
N GLY A 186 16.41 -29.05 55.71
CA GLY A 186 16.94 -29.56 56.97
C GLY A 186 18.14 -30.51 56.86
N ASP A 187 18.56 -30.89 55.64
CA ASP A 187 19.77 -31.69 55.39
C ASP A 187 21.04 -30.83 55.37
N GLU A 188 22.12 -31.27 56.03
CA GLU A 188 23.42 -30.57 56.06
C GLU A 188 24.30 -30.86 54.82
N ASP A 189 23.93 -31.82 53.96
CA ASP A 189 24.71 -32.22 52.78
C ASP A 189 24.32 -31.43 51.51
N ASP A 190 24.75 -30.17 51.53
CA ASP A 190 24.61 -29.19 50.44
C ASP A 190 25.15 -29.70 49.08
N GLY A 191 26.08 -30.67 49.10
CA GLY A 191 26.68 -31.25 47.90
C GLY A 191 25.74 -32.19 47.14
N HIS A 192 24.95 -32.99 47.86
CA HIS A 192 23.96 -33.89 47.26
C HIS A 192 22.81 -33.12 46.60
N ILE A 193 22.33 -32.06 47.27
CA ILE A 193 21.25 -31.19 46.78
C ILE A 193 21.67 -30.48 45.48
N ARG A 194 22.88 -29.90 45.43
CA ARG A 194 23.42 -29.27 44.21
C ARG A 194 23.57 -30.26 43.06
N ALA A 195 23.96 -31.51 43.35
CA ALA A 195 24.06 -32.55 42.33
C ALA A 195 22.69 -32.96 41.77
N GLN A 196 21.65 -33.05 42.61
CA GLN A 196 20.28 -33.30 42.17
C GLN A 196 19.71 -32.14 41.34
N GLN A 197 19.89 -30.90 41.79
CA GLN A 197 19.49 -29.70 41.05
C GLN A 197 20.19 -29.64 39.68
N ALA A 198 21.52 -29.87 39.63
CA ALA A 198 22.25 -29.91 38.37
C ALA A 198 21.75 -31.01 37.41
N CYS A 199 21.31 -32.16 37.94
CA CYS A 199 20.68 -33.21 37.13
C CYS A 199 19.32 -32.77 36.56
N ILE A 200 18.49 -32.09 37.36
CA ILE A 200 17.18 -31.54 36.92
C ILE A 200 17.39 -30.49 35.83
N GLU A 201 18.34 -29.59 36.02
CA GLU A 201 18.70 -28.59 35.02
C GLU A 201 19.17 -29.23 33.72
N ALA A 202 20.06 -30.22 33.80
CA ALA A 202 20.60 -30.94 32.64
C ALA A 202 19.51 -31.65 31.81
N LYS A 203 18.42 -32.12 32.44
CA LYS A 203 17.27 -32.71 31.73
C LYS A 203 16.54 -31.70 30.84
N HIS A 204 16.50 -30.44 31.23
CA HIS A 204 15.68 -29.39 30.61
C HIS A 204 16.44 -28.46 29.64
N VAL A 205 17.78 -28.60 29.51
CA VAL A 205 18.62 -27.75 28.63
C VAL A 205 18.35 -27.93 27.13
N ARG A 206 17.75 -29.04 26.69
CA ARG A 206 17.54 -29.33 25.27
C ARG A 206 16.21 -28.80 24.74
N VAL A 207 15.97 -27.49 24.85
CA VAL A 207 14.92 -26.86 24.04
C VAL A 207 15.47 -26.74 22.61
N PRO A 208 14.92 -27.44 21.61
CA PRO A 208 15.37 -27.26 20.22
C PRO A 208 15.09 -25.82 19.81
N ARG A 209 16.14 -25.10 19.40
CA ARG A 209 15.99 -23.75 18.84
C ARG A 209 15.10 -23.84 17.61
N PRO A 210 14.21 -22.87 17.35
CA PRO A 210 13.46 -22.84 16.11
C PRO A 210 14.46 -22.87 14.96
N THR A 211 14.45 -23.94 14.17
CA THR A 211 15.26 -24.02 12.96
C THR A 211 14.66 -23.01 12.01
N CYS A 212 15.30 -21.85 11.83
CA CYS A 212 14.87 -20.92 10.79
C CYS A 212 14.95 -21.68 9.45
N GLY A 213 13.79 -22.00 8.87
CA GLY A 213 13.68 -22.65 7.57
C GLY A 213 14.21 -21.83 6.38
N SER A 214 14.91 -20.72 6.65
CA SER A 214 15.46 -19.81 5.65
C SER A 214 16.60 -20.41 4.80
N CYS A 215 17.08 -21.63 5.11
CA CYS A 215 18.16 -22.27 4.33
C CYS A 215 17.69 -23.15 3.15
N VAL A 216 16.39 -23.35 2.89
CA VAL A 216 15.96 -24.35 1.87
C VAL A 216 15.60 -23.76 0.49
N CYS A 217 15.70 -22.45 0.25
CA CYS A 217 15.24 -21.87 -1.03
C CYS A 217 16.21 -20.91 -1.75
N VAL A 218 17.51 -21.25 -1.82
CA VAL A 218 18.43 -20.62 -2.78
C VAL A 218 19.13 -21.69 -3.63
N HIS A 219 18.35 -22.52 -4.33
CA HIS A 219 18.86 -23.35 -5.44
C HIS A 219 17.75 -23.83 -6.39
N VAL A 220 16.90 -22.92 -6.85
CA VAL A 220 16.16 -23.11 -8.12
C VAL A 220 16.06 -21.75 -8.82
N MET A 221 17.14 -21.37 -9.50
CA MET A 221 17.14 -20.62 -10.76
C MET A 221 18.26 -21.17 -11.62
#